data_AF-A0A5N5N1N6-F1
#
_entry.id   AF-A0A5N5N1N6-F1
#
_cell.length_a   1.000
_cell.length_b   1.000
_cell.length_c   1.000
_cell.angle_alpha   90.00
_cell.angle_beta   90.00
_cell.angle_gamma   90.00
#
_symmetry.space_group_name_H-M   'P 1'
#
loop_
_entity.id
_entity.type
_entity.pdbx_description
1 polymer ?
#
loop_
_entity_poly.entity_id
_entity_poly.type
_entity_poly.pdbx_seq_one_letter_code
_entity_poly.pdbx_strand_id
1 'polypeptide(L)'
;MFGGGSVYWGRKEGESKGIVVMFAWNSIHEKHLKSYLDLYSSLGWNSLVSHADFLSALVFLSLPLFYPERALSLAYILLNELVEDLRVRPCPIVFVAFSGGPKACMYKVFQIIQGTCEGHLNLDESRLVKNCISGHIYDSCPLDFTSDLGARFALHPAIQRMPGPSKFVSWVAKGLASGLDGLYLTRFESQHAEYWQTLYSSIDMGAPYLILCSENDDLAPYIVISKFAQRLQDLGADVKLVKWNHSPHIDKLNTFSFVDTEWMSA
;
A
#
# COMPACT_ATOMS: atom_id res chain seq x y z
N MET A 1 -12.35 -21.69 -5.17
CA MET A 1 -11.26 -21.17 -4.32
C MET A 1 -11.48 -19.66 -4.22
N PHE A 2 -11.78 -19.14 -3.03
CA PHE A 2 -12.05 -17.71 -2.85
C PHE A 2 -10.71 -16.95 -2.86
N GLY A 3 -10.49 -16.10 -3.87
CA GLY A 3 -9.25 -15.35 -4.13
C GLY A 3 -8.84 -14.44 -2.96
N GLY A 4 -7.56 -14.51 -2.60
CA GLY A 4 -6.99 -13.98 -1.36
C GLY A 4 -5.77 -13.08 -1.54
N GLY A 5 -5.63 -12.44 -2.71
CA GLY A 5 -4.43 -11.70 -3.09
C GLY A 5 -3.28 -12.61 -3.52
N SER A 6 -2.28 -12.04 -4.18
CA SER A 6 -1.14 -12.77 -4.73
C SER A 6 0.16 -11.97 -4.59
N VAL A 7 1.25 -12.67 -4.32
CA VAL A 7 2.61 -12.14 -4.43
C VAL A 7 3.28 -12.82 -5.62
N TYR A 8 3.89 -12.06 -6.52
CA TYR A 8 4.58 -12.61 -7.68
C TYR A 8 5.65 -11.65 -8.21
N TRP A 9 6.66 -12.20 -8.86
CA TRP A 9 7.62 -11.42 -9.63
C TRP A 9 6.97 -10.91 -10.92
N GLY A 10 6.81 -9.59 -11.03
CA GLY A 10 6.29 -8.96 -12.25
C GLY A 10 7.32 -9.00 -13.38
N ARG A 11 8.57 -8.66 -13.07
CA ARG A 11 9.74 -8.83 -13.94
C ARG A 11 10.97 -9.18 -13.09
N LYS A 12 11.72 -10.19 -13.51
CA LYS A 12 12.93 -10.66 -12.82
C LYS A 12 14.00 -11.03 -13.85
N GLU A 13 15.02 -10.20 -13.94
CA GLU A 13 16.20 -10.40 -14.79
C GLU A 13 17.42 -10.74 -13.92
N GLY A 14 18.42 -11.39 -14.53
CA GLY A 14 19.63 -11.88 -13.84
C GLY A 14 20.56 -10.75 -13.37
N GLU A 15 20.70 -9.69 -14.16
CA GLU A 15 21.44 -8.48 -13.80
C GLU A 15 20.45 -7.34 -13.55
N SER A 16 20.36 -6.86 -12.32
CA SER A 16 19.43 -5.80 -11.92
C SER A 16 20.08 -4.85 -10.91
N LYS A 17 19.74 -3.56 -10.98
CA LYS A 17 20.19 -2.53 -10.04
C LYS A 17 19.61 -2.70 -8.64
N GLY A 18 18.43 -3.31 -8.53
CA GLY A 18 17.71 -3.47 -7.26
C GLY A 18 16.31 -4.05 -7.44
N ILE A 19 15.52 -4.02 -6.38
CA ILE A 19 14.16 -4.56 -6.37
C ILE A 19 13.17 -3.44 -6.02
N VAL A 20 12.20 -3.23 -6.90
CA VAL A 20 11.02 -2.43 -6.62
C VAL A 20 9.93 -3.36 -6.09
N VAL A 21 9.51 -3.13 -4.86
CA VAL A 21 8.43 -3.89 -4.23
C VAL A 21 7.14 -3.08 -4.32
N MET A 22 6.21 -3.55 -5.13
CA MET A 22 4.98 -2.83 -5.49
C MET A 22 3.77 -3.35 -4.71
N PHE A 23 3.13 -2.47 -3.95
CA PHE A 23 1.89 -2.75 -3.22
C PHE A 23 0.70 -2.19 -4.01
N ALA A 24 0.08 -3.04 -4.81
CA ALA A 24 -1.04 -2.68 -5.67
C ALA A 24 -2.38 -3.01 -5.00
N TRP A 25 -3.34 -2.10 -5.17
CA TRP A 25 -4.74 -2.29 -4.79
C TRP A 25 -5.59 -2.63 -6.01
N ASN A 26 -6.65 -3.42 -5.83
CA ASN A 26 -7.52 -3.93 -6.89
C ASN A 26 -8.18 -2.86 -7.79
N SER A 27 -8.15 -1.57 -7.44
CA SER A 27 -8.65 -0.50 -8.32
C SER A 27 -7.65 -0.11 -9.42
N ILE A 28 -6.38 -0.52 -9.30
CA ILE A 28 -5.41 -0.37 -10.39
C ILE A 28 -5.79 -1.37 -11.48
N HIS A 29 -6.11 -0.82 -12.66
CA HIS A 29 -6.30 -1.64 -13.85
C HIS A 29 -4.96 -2.33 -14.19
N GLU A 30 -4.98 -3.61 -14.54
CA GLU A 30 -3.78 -4.39 -14.91
C GLU A 30 -2.88 -3.68 -15.94
N LYS A 31 -3.48 -2.89 -16.83
CA LYS A 31 -2.76 -2.06 -17.82
C LYS A 31 -1.88 -0.98 -17.18
N HIS A 32 -2.34 -0.35 -16.09
CA HIS A 32 -1.52 0.62 -15.35
C HIS A 32 -0.40 -0.08 -14.59
N LEU A 33 -0.71 -1.19 -13.91
CA LEU A 33 0.31 -1.98 -13.22
C LEU A 33 1.41 -2.42 -14.19
N LYS A 34 1.04 -2.93 -15.36
CA LYS A 34 1.98 -3.31 -16.42
C LYS A 34 2.87 -2.16 -16.86
N SER A 35 2.32 -0.95 -16.98
CA SER A 35 3.10 0.21 -17.38
C SER A 35 4.18 0.58 -16.36
N TYR A 36 3.87 0.48 -15.07
CA TYR A 36 4.88 0.66 -14.02
C TYR A 36 5.95 -0.45 -14.04
N LEU A 37 5.53 -1.71 -14.25
CA LEU A 37 6.47 -2.82 -14.39
C LEU A 37 7.43 -2.62 -15.58
N ASP A 38 6.90 -2.15 -16.71
CA ASP A 38 7.68 -1.84 -17.91
C ASP A 38 8.62 -0.65 -17.67
N LEU A 39 8.18 0.39 -16.96
CA LEU A 39 9.01 1.52 -16.55
C LEU A 39 10.19 1.06 -15.68
N TYR A 40 9.95 0.38 -14.56
CA TYR A 40 11.02 -0.03 -13.65
C TYR A 40 12.00 -1.02 -14.30
N SER A 41 11.50 -1.93 -15.14
CA SER A 41 12.37 -2.81 -15.93
C SER A 41 13.21 -2.04 -16.94
N SER A 42 12.69 -1.00 -17.60
CA SER A 42 13.49 -0.13 -18.48
C SER A 42 14.61 0.61 -17.73
N LEU A 43 14.45 0.82 -16.42
CA LEU A 43 15.47 1.40 -15.54
C LEU A 43 16.49 0.36 -15.03
N GLY A 44 16.27 -0.92 -15.33
CA GLY A 44 17.10 -2.04 -14.91
C GLY A 44 16.77 -2.57 -13.51
N TRP A 45 15.53 -2.38 -13.03
CA TRP A 45 15.08 -2.87 -11.73
C TRP A 45 14.16 -4.08 -11.86
N ASN A 46 14.31 -5.03 -10.94
CA ASN A 46 13.38 -6.14 -10.79
C ASN A 46 12.14 -5.66 -10.04
N SER A 47 11.00 -6.31 -10.25
CA SER A 47 9.74 -5.92 -9.60
C SER A 47 9.06 -7.10 -8.92
N LEU A 48 8.86 -6.99 -7.62
CA LEU A 48 8.09 -7.92 -6.80
C LEU A 48 6.75 -7.27 -6.46
N VAL A 49 5.64 -7.88 -6.85
CA VAL A 49 4.30 -7.30 -6.71
C VAL A 49 3.53 -8.02 -5.62
N SER A 50 2.97 -7.27 -4.67
CA SER A 50 1.88 -7.71 -3.80
C SER A 50 0.59 -7.10 -4.30
N HIS A 51 -0.30 -7.95 -4.81
CA HIS A 51 -1.61 -7.57 -5.31
C HIS A 51 -2.70 -8.07 -4.36
N ALA A 52 -3.48 -7.17 -3.80
CA ALA A 52 -4.57 -7.52 -2.89
C ALA A 52 -5.93 -7.58 -3.63
N ASP A 53 -6.69 -8.67 -3.48
CA ASP A 53 -7.95 -8.93 -4.22
C ASP A 53 -9.21 -8.21 -3.67
N PHE A 54 -10.12 -7.86 -4.61
CA PHE A 54 -11.39 -7.14 -4.44
C PHE A 54 -12.37 -7.65 -3.40
N LEU A 55 -12.51 -8.97 -3.20
CA LEU A 55 -13.48 -9.52 -2.24
C LEU A 55 -13.12 -9.18 -0.80
N SER A 56 -11.85 -8.90 -0.58
CA SER A 56 -11.40 -8.32 0.67
C SER A 56 -11.90 -6.87 0.75
N ALA A 57 -11.79 -6.06 -0.33
CA ALA A 57 -12.23 -4.64 -0.43
C ALA A 57 -13.71 -4.34 -0.19
N LEU A 58 -14.64 -5.12 -0.73
CA LEU A 58 -16.07 -4.82 -0.56
C LEU A 58 -16.60 -5.24 0.82
N VAL A 59 -15.96 -6.25 1.43
CA VAL A 59 -16.08 -6.55 2.86
C VAL A 59 -15.36 -5.47 3.70
N PHE A 60 -14.23 -4.91 3.22
CA PHE A 60 -13.45 -3.85 3.88
C PHE A 60 -14.17 -2.51 4.00
N LEU A 61 -15.14 -2.21 3.14
CA LEU A 61 -15.93 -0.98 3.21
C LEU A 61 -17.20 -1.14 4.07
N SER A 62 -17.63 -2.38 4.32
CA SER A 62 -18.97 -2.67 4.87
C SER A 62 -18.95 -3.37 6.23
N LEU A 63 -17.79 -3.90 6.65
CA LEU A 63 -17.62 -4.53 7.95
C LEU A 63 -16.38 -3.96 8.64
N PRO A 64 -16.48 -3.54 9.92
CA PRO A 64 -15.33 -3.13 10.75
C PRO A 64 -14.31 -4.24 11.03
N LEU A 65 -14.47 -5.42 10.41
CA LEU A 65 -13.50 -6.51 10.45
C LEU A 65 -12.50 -6.35 9.30
N PHE A 66 -11.51 -5.49 9.50
CA PHE A 66 -10.24 -5.71 8.83
C PHE A 66 -9.78 -7.13 9.20
N TYR A 67 -9.36 -7.94 8.22
CA TYR A 67 -8.67 -9.21 8.46
C TYR A 67 -7.15 -8.94 8.39
N PRO A 68 -6.53 -8.42 9.47
CA PRO A 68 -5.09 -8.16 9.51
C PRO A 68 -4.29 -9.43 9.21
N GLU A 69 -4.84 -10.61 9.51
CA GLU A 69 -4.26 -11.92 9.18
C GLU A 69 -3.96 -12.10 7.69
N ARG A 70 -4.80 -11.58 6.79
CA ARG A 70 -4.55 -11.68 5.35
C ARG A 70 -3.41 -10.75 4.92
N ALA A 71 -3.42 -9.51 5.42
CA ALA A 71 -2.34 -8.57 5.18
C ALA A 71 -1.01 -9.11 5.72
N LEU A 72 -1.04 -9.75 6.89
CA LEU A 72 0.10 -10.40 7.53
C LEU A 72 0.59 -11.58 6.70
N SER A 73 -0.30 -12.45 6.22
CA SER A 73 0.04 -13.59 5.36
C SER A 73 0.72 -13.14 4.06
N LEU A 74 0.17 -12.12 3.39
CA LEU A 74 0.77 -11.55 2.17
C LEU A 74 2.14 -10.91 2.46
N ALA A 75 2.26 -10.19 3.58
CA ALA A 75 3.51 -9.59 3.99
C ALA A 75 4.60 -10.64 4.23
N TYR A 76 4.27 -11.77 4.83
CA TYR A 76 5.19 -12.89 5.02
C TYR A 76 5.65 -13.52 3.71
N ILE A 77 4.72 -13.83 2.81
CA ILE A 77 5.07 -14.41 1.50
C ILE A 77 6.02 -13.47 0.77
N LEU A 78 5.70 -12.17 0.74
CA LEU A 78 6.55 -11.15 0.12
C LEU A 78 7.93 -11.06 0.76
N LEU A 79 8.00 -11.03 2.09
CA LEU A 79 9.28 -10.91 2.79
C LEU A 79 10.15 -12.16 2.61
N ASN A 80 9.56 -13.35 2.57
CA ASN A 80 10.31 -14.58 2.31
C ASN A 80 10.91 -14.58 0.90
N GLU A 81 10.13 -14.25 -0.13
CA GLU A 81 10.63 -14.11 -1.51
C GLU A 81 11.76 -13.07 -1.59
N LEU A 82 11.60 -11.95 -0.91
CA LEU A 82 12.59 -10.88 -0.88
C LEU A 82 13.89 -11.32 -0.17
N VAL A 83 13.78 -12.01 0.97
CA VAL A 83 14.93 -12.55 1.71
C VAL A 83 15.69 -13.58 0.89
N GLU A 84 15.00 -14.44 0.13
CA GLU A 84 15.65 -15.43 -0.74
C GLU A 84 16.54 -14.75 -1.79
N ASP A 85 16.06 -13.69 -2.45
CA ASP A 85 16.85 -12.93 -3.42
C ASP A 85 18.01 -12.16 -2.75
N LEU A 86 17.73 -11.46 -1.63
CA LEU A 86 18.75 -10.67 -0.93
C LEU A 86 19.87 -11.51 -0.32
N ARG A 87 19.61 -12.78 0.02
CA ARG A 87 20.65 -13.71 0.49
C ARG A 87 21.66 -14.05 -0.60
N VAL A 88 21.20 -14.15 -1.85
CA VAL A 88 22.08 -14.38 -2.99
C VAL A 88 22.84 -13.10 -3.34
N ARG A 89 22.14 -11.97 -3.35
CA ARG A 89 22.72 -10.67 -3.68
C ARG A 89 21.97 -9.54 -2.96
N PRO A 90 22.52 -9.01 -1.86
CA PRO A 90 22.00 -7.79 -1.25
C PRO A 90 22.00 -6.66 -2.29
N CYS A 91 20.85 -6.01 -2.46
CA CYS A 91 20.69 -4.92 -3.41
C CYS A 91 19.64 -3.91 -2.91
N PRO A 92 19.68 -2.66 -3.43
CA PRO A 92 18.70 -1.63 -3.09
C PRO A 92 17.25 -2.08 -3.27
N ILE A 93 16.39 -1.68 -2.33
CA ILE A 93 14.95 -1.93 -2.33
C ILE A 93 14.20 -0.62 -2.26
N VAL A 94 13.25 -0.44 -3.18
CA VAL A 94 12.30 0.68 -3.13
C VAL A 94 10.90 0.13 -2.93
N PHE A 95 10.23 0.57 -1.88
CA PHE A 95 8.82 0.24 -1.65
C PHE A 95 7.93 1.24 -2.38
N VAL A 96 7.06 0.76 -3.26
CA VAL A 96 6.13 1.59 -4.04
C VAL A 96 4.72 1.18 -3.71
N ALA A 97 3.90 2.13 -3.25
CA ALA A 97 2.53 1.84 -2.87
C ALA A 97 1.53 2.70 -3.64
N PHE A 98 0.39 2.10 -3.97
CA PHE A 98 -0.67 2.73 -4.73
C PHE A 98 -1.98 2.68 -3.96
N SER A 99 -2.65 3.82 -3.82
CA SER A 99 -4.02 3.90 -3.26
C SER A 99 -4.16 3.14 -1.92
N GLY A 100 -4.97 2.09 -1.85
CA GLY A 100 -5.14 1.26 -0.65
C GLY A 100 -3.98 0.29 -0.33
N GLY A 101 -2.97 0.20 -1.19
CA GLY A 101 -1.80 -0.68 -1.05
C GLY A 101 -1.11 -0.63 0.31
N PRO A 102 -0.89 0.56 0.92
CA PRO A 102 -0.30 0.64 2.24
C PRO A 102 -1.07 -0.15 3.31
N LYS A 103 -2.40 -0.01 3.31
CA LYS A 103 -3.28 -0.72 4.25
C LYS A 103 -3.42 -2.19 3.89
N ALA A 104 -3.35 -2.55 2.60
CA ALA A 104 -3.54 -3.93 2.14
C ALA A 104 -2.46 -4.90 2.63
N CYS A 105 -1.20 -4.46 2.66
CA CYS A 105 -0.05 -5.32 2.90
C CYS A 105 1.14 -4.57 3.49
N MET A 106 1.53 -3.42 2.92
CA MET A 106 2.76 -2.70 3.26
C MET A 106 2.94 -2.41 4.75
N TYR A 107 1.88 -1.98 5.45
CA TYR A 107 2.02 -1.69 6.89
C TYR A 107 2.39 -2.96 7.68
N LYS A 108 1.87 -4.15 7.32
CA LYS A 108 2.30 -5.40 7.96
C LYS A 108 3.73 -5.76 7.57
N VAL A 109 4.18 -5.48 6.34
CA VAL A 109 5.60 -5.62 5.98
C VAL A 109 6.49 -4.77 6.89
N PHE A 110 6.11 -3.52 7.15
CA PHE A 110 6.85 -2.64 8.06
C PHE A 110 6.89 -3.17 9.49
N GLN A 111 5.74 -3.64 10.01
CA GLN A 111 5.70 -4.21 11.35
C GLN A 111 6.59 -5.45 11.50
N ILE A 112 6.63 -6.33 10.49
CA ILE A 112 7.51 -7.51 10.54
C ILE A 112 8.98 -7.08 10.52
N ILE A 113 9.37 -6.15 9.62
CA ILE A 113 10.76 -5.64 9.54
C ILE A 113 11.18 -4.98 10.86
N GLN A 114 10.29 -4.23 11.50
CA GLN A 114 10.54 -3.55 12.77
C GLN A 114 10.39 -4.45 14.01
N GLY A 115 9.83 -5.64 13.86
CA GLY A 115 9.58 -6.58 14.96
C GLY A 115 8.42 -6.15 15.88
N THR A 116 7.43 -5.40 15.36
CA THR A 116 6.31 -4.85 16.15
C THR A 116 4.99 -5.61 16.01
N CYS A 117 4.93 -6.70 15.24
CA CYS A 117 3.74 -7.57 15.13
C CYS A 117 4.02 -9.00 15.58
N GLU A 118 2.96 -9.75 15.90
CA GLU A 118 2.98 -11.20 16.13
C GLU A 118 3.29 -11.92 14.82
N GLY A 119 4.57 -11.93 14.50
CA GLY A 119 5.06 -12.53 13.30
C GLY A 119 6.42 -11.98 12.93
N HIS A 120 7.42 -12.84 12.99
CA HIS A 120 8.80 -12.41 12.97
C HIS A 120 9.54 -13.13 11.86
N LEU A 121 10.12 -12.35 10.95
CA LEU A 121 11.40 -12.74 10.37
C LEU A 121 12.40 -12.91 11.51
N ASN A 122 13.41 -13.75 11.33
CA ASN A 122 14.50 -13.76 12.31
C ASN A 122 15.24 -12.40 12.28
N LEU A 123 15.94 -12.06 13.38
CA LEU A 123 16.57 -10.74 13.52
C LEU A 123 17.56 -10.42 12.39
N ASP A 124 18.23 -11.42 11.84
CA ASP A 124 19.21 -11.23 10.78
C ASP A 124 18.54 -10.99 9.42
N GLU A 125 17.42 -11.67 9.14
CA GLU A 125 16.58 -11.42 7.96
C GLU A 125 15.96 -10.03 8.00
N SER A 126 15.40 -9.61 9.15
CA SER A 126 14.86 -8.26 9.31
C SER A 126 15.95 -7.19 9.10
N ARG A 127 17.15 -7.41 9.63
CA ARG A 127 18.30 -6.52 9.40
C ARG A 127 18.74 -6.50 7.94
N LEU A 128 18.79 -7.66 7.29
CA LEU A 128 19.14 -7.78 5.87
C LEU A 128 18.19 -6.95 5.01
N VAL A 129 16.89 -7.13 5.19
CA VAL A 129 15.87 -6.35 4.46
C VAL A 129 16.00 -4.87 4.80
N LYS A 130 16.05 -4.51 6.09
CA LYS A 130 16.13 -3.11 6.55
C LYS A 130 17.32 -2.38 5.94
N ASN A 131 18.51 -3.00 5.91
CA ASN A 131 19.73 -2.39 5.38
C ASN A 131 19.70 -2.21 3.86
N CYS A 132 18.80 -2.91 3.16
CA CYS A 132 18.65 -2.81 1.71
C CYS A 132 17.60 -1.76 1.32
N ILE A 133 16.80 -1.22 2.24
CA ILE A 133 15.78 -0.22 1.92
C ILE A 133 16.47 1.09 1.50
N SER A 134 16.12 1.60 0.33
CA SER A 134 16.69 2.81 -0.28
C SER A 134 15.65 3.88 -0.59
N GLY A 135 14.35 3.58 -0.48
CA GLY A 135 13.32 4.59 -0.66
C GLY A 135 11.89 4.08 -0.49
N HIS A 136 10.99 5.03 -0.30
CA HIS A 136 9.55 4.82 -0.26
C HIS A 136 8.86 5.73 -1.28
N ILE A 137 8.00 5.18 -2.13
CA ILE A 137 7.18 5.93 -3.08
C ILE A 137 5.70 5.68 -2.76
N TYR A 138 4.95 6.76 -2.59
CA TYR A 138 3.51 6.72 -2.36
C TYR A 138 2.81 7.43 -3.52
N ASP A 139 2.00 6.72 -4.30
CA ASP A 139 1.13 7.32 -5.31
C ASP A 139 -0.34 7.28 -4.85
N SER A 140 -0.93 8.47 -4.68
CA SER A 140 -2.32 8.65 -4.26
C SER A 140 -2.65 7.94 -2.95
N CYS A 141 -1.71 7.95 -2.01
CA CYS A 141 -1.82 7.24 -0.74
C CYS A 141 -0.88 7.86 0.32
N PRO A 142 -1.00 7.51 1.61
CA PRO A 142 -1.97 6.60 2.24
C PRO A 142 -3.41 7.14 2.23
N LEU A 143 -4.39 6.23 2.16
CA LEU A 143 -5.81 6.58 2.33
C LEU A 143 -6.21 6.58 3.81
N ASP A 144 -7.10 7.50 4.17
CA ASP A 144 -7.72 7.55 5.49
C ASP A 144 -9.02 6.74 5.52
N PHE A 145 -8.92 5.47 5.88
CA PHE A 145 -10.07 4.58 6.00
C PHE A 145 -10.85 4.88 7.28
N THR A 146 -11.60 5.99 7.30
CA THR A 146 -12.64 6.31 8.29
C THR A 146 -14.01 5.84 7.80
N SER A 147 -15.03 5.87 8.66
CA SER A 147 -16.42 5.56 8.28
C SER A 147 -16.93 6.39 7.10
N ASP A 148 -16.45 7.62 6.93
CA ASP A 148 -16.79 8.52 5.82
C ASP A 148 -16.22 8.04 4.47
N LEU A 149 -15.02 7.43 4.47
CA LEU A 149 -14.41 6.87 3.26
C LEU A 149 -15.22 5.64 2.77
N GLY A 150 -15.75 4.84 3.71
CA GLY A 150 -16.68 3.74 3.42
C GLY A 150 -17.94 4.22 2.68
N ALA A 151 -18.53 5.31 3.15
CA ALA A 151 -19.68 5.94 2.52
C ALA A 151 -19.34 6.53 1.13
N ARG A 152 -18.21 7.23 1.00
CA ARG A 152 -17.77 7.82 -0.29
C ARG A 152 -17.46 6.76 -1.34
N PHE A 153 -16.78 5.68 -0.99
CA PHE A 153 -16.50 4.58 -1.92
C PHE A 153 -17.79 3.81 -2.29
N ALA A 154 -18.72 3.57 -1.35
CA ALA A 154 -20.01 2.96 -1.65
C ALA A 154 -20.87 3.80 -2.61
N LEU A 155 -20.72 5.12 -2.56
CA LEU A 155 -21.42 6.08 -3.41
C LEU A 155 -20.68 6.39 -4.73
N HIS A 156 -19.43 5.96 -4.89
CA HIS A 156 -18.64 6.33 -6.07
C HIS A 156 -19.14 5.62 -7.34
N PRO A 157 -19.41 6.34 -8.45
CA PRO A 157 -19.99 5.78 -9.67
C PRO A 157 -19.20 4.63 -10.31
N ALA A 158 -17.87 4.61 -10.12
CA ALA A 158 -17.01 3.53 -10.62
C ALA A 158 -17.23 2.18 -9.90
N ILE A 159 -17.76 2.20 -8.68
CA ILE A 159 -18.04 1.01 -7.86
C ILE A 159 -19.50 0.57 -8.04
N GLN A 160 -20.42 1.54 -8.22
CA GLN A 160 -21.84 1.25 -8.50
C GLN A 160 -22.10 0.56 -9.84
N ARG A 161 -21.15 0.62 -10.78
CA ARG A 161 -21.25 -0.05 -12.10
C ARG A 161 -20.85 -1.53 -12.10
N MET A 162 -20.52 -2.10 -10.93
CA MET A 162 -20.16 -3.52 -10.81
C MET A 162 -21.39 -4.42 -10.53
N PRO A 163 -21.46 -5.65 -11.07
CA PRO A 163 -22.57 -6.55 -10.83
C PRO A 163 -22.50 -7.13 -9.40
N GLY A 164 -23.44 -6.72 -8.53
CA GLY A 164 -23.78 -7.44 -7.29
C GLY A 164 -24.11 -6.64 -6.01
N PRO A 165 -24.94 -5.57 -5.99
CA PRO A 165 -25.11 -4.77 -4.76
C PRO A 165 -26.25 -5.24 -3.83
N SER A 166 -27.26 -5.97 -4.32
CA SER A 166 -28.55 -6.06 -3.59
C SER A 166 -28.59 -7.03 -2.41
N LYS A 167 -27.76 -8.09 -2.40
CA LYS A 167 -27.81 -9.12 -1.34
C LYS A 167 -26.86 -8.84 -0.16
N PHE A 168 -25.83 -8.01 -0.36
CA PHE A 168 -24.82 -7.70 0.66
C PHE A 168 -25.23 -6.53 1.56
N VAL A 169 -25.92 -5.52 1.03
CA VAL A 169 -26.44 -4.38 1.81
C VAL A 169 -27.40 -4.85 2.92
N SER A 170 -28.15 -5.94 2.68
CA SER A 170 -29.05 -6.56 3.68
C SER A 170 -28.31 -7.19 4.86
N TRP A 171 -27.09 -7.70 4.67
CA TRP A 171 -26.26 -8.25 5.74
C TRP A 171 -25.66 -7.15 6.61
N VAL A 172 -25.23 -6.05 6.01
CA VAL A 172 -24.69 -4.87 6.69
C VAL A 172 -25.75 -4.22 7.58
N ALA A 173 -26.95 -4.04 7.05
CA ALA A 173 -28.08 -3.49 7.80
C ALA A 173 -28.48 -4.36 9.01
N LYS A 174 -28.28 -5.69 8.91
CA LYS A 174 -28.55 -6.63 10.01
C LYS A 174 -27.41 -6.70 11.04
N GLY A 175 -26.16 -6.50 10.63
CA GLY A 175 -25.00 -6.50 11.53
C GLY A 175 -24.91 -5.26 12.43
N LEU A 176 -25.37 -4.10 11.92
CA LEU A 176 -25.42 -2.84 12.69
C LEU A 176 -26.54 -2.82 13.75
N ALA A 177 -27.53 -3.71 13.65
CA ALA A 177 -28.69 -3.72 14.56
C ALA A 177 -28.49 -4.59 15.83
N SER A 178 -27.40 -5.35 15.93
CA SER A 178 -27.17 -6.31 17.03
C SER A 178 -26.07 -5.86 17.99
N GLY A 179 -26.36 -4.90 18.89
CA GLY A 179 -25.75 -4.75 20.23
C GLY A 179 -24.22 -4.75 20.40
N LEU A 180 -23.43 -4.59 19.34
CA LEU A 180 -21.99 -4.79 19.33
C LEU A 180 -21.18 -3.50 19.11
N ASP A 181 -21.83 -2.36 18.89
CA ASP A 181 -21.22 -1.12 18.40
C ASP A 181 -19.97 -0.66 19.18
N GLY A 182 -19.94 -0.77 20.51
CA GLY A 182 -18.81 -0.29 21.34
C GLY A 182 -17.50 -1.07 21.17
N LEU A 183 -17.57 -2.40 21.02
CA LEU A 183 -16.36 -3.24 20.85
C LEU A 183 -15.80 -3.15 19.43
N TYR A 184 -16.68 -2.95 18.44
CA TYR A 184 -16.26 -2.81 17.05
C TYR A 184 -15.68 -1.43 16.76
N LEU A 185 -16.24 -0.38 17.35
CA LEU A 185 -15.66 0.97 17.28
C LEU A 185 -14.25 1.00 17.86
N THR A 186 -14.05 0.45 19.07
CA THR A 186 -12.72 0.44 19.72
C THR A 186 -11.68 -0.38 18.95
N ARG A 187 -12.08 -1.51 18.33
CA ARG A 187 -11.19 -2.30 17.46
C ARG A 187 -10.84 -1.59 16.16
N PHE A 188 -11.79 -0.88 15.57
CA PHE A 188 -11.55 -0.10 14.36
C PHE A 188 -10.59 1.05 14.63
N GLU A 189 -10.83 1.81 15.70
CA GLU A 189 -9.95 2.89 16.15
C GLU A 189 -8.55 2.38 16.45
N SER A 190 -8.41 1.24 17.12
CA SER A 190 -7.09 0.66 17.41
C SER A 190 -6.35 0.23 16.15
N GLN A 191 -7.02 -0.42 15.19
CA GLN A 191 -6.43 -0.81 13.90
C GLN A 191 -6.11 0.40 13.00
N HIS A 192 -6.86 1.49 13.13
CA HIS A 192 -6.60 2.74 12.44
C HIS A 192 -5.37 3.43 13.02
N ALA A 193 -5.30 3.56 14.35
CA ALA A 193 -4.15 4.10 15.05
C ALA A 193 -2.88 3.27 14.81
N GLU A 194 -2.98 1.94 14.89
CA GLU A 194 -1.87 1.01 14.61
C GLU A 194 -1.32 1.21 13.19
N TYR A 195 -2.20 1.33 12.20
CA TYR A 195 -1.82 1.54 10.81
C TYR A 195 -1.06 2.85 10.62
N TRP A 196 -1.62 3.97 11.09
CA TRP A 196 -0.97 5.27 10.96
C TRP A 196 0.35 5.33 11.74
N GLN A 197 0.36 4.80 12.96
CA GLN A 197 1.58 4.74 13.77
C GLN A 197 2.67 3.94 13.06
N THR A 198 2.32 2.81 12.44
CA THR A 198 3.27 2.00 11.66
C THR A 198 3.86 2.78 10.49
N LEU A 199 3.04 3.52 9.74
CA LEU A 199 3.53 4.34 8.64
C LEU A 199 4.46 5.45 9.13
N TYR A 200 4.15 6.10 10.26
CA TYR A 200 5.02 7.12 10.85
C TYR A 200 6.31 6.55 11.43
N SER A 201 6.27 5.36 12.04
CA SER A 201 7.46 4.69 12.55
C SER A 201 8.40 4.22 11.43
N SER A 202 7.97 4.19 10.16
CA SER A 202 8.83 3.78 9.05
C SER A 202 10.07 4.67 8.86
N ILE A 203 10.09 5.87 9.47
CA ILE A 203 11.28 6.75 9.50
C ILE A 203 12.51 6.06 10.09
N ASP A 204 12.31 5.09 10.97
CA ASP A 204 13.40 4.31 11.59
C ASP A 204 14.14 3.43 10.57
N MET A 205 13.63 3.32 9.35
CA MET A 205 14.28 2.66 8.21
C MET A 205 15.30 3.58 7.52
N GLY A 206 15.26 4.90 7.78
CA GLY A 206 16.27 5.85 7.32
C GLY A 206 16.28 6.14 5.82
N ALA A 207 15.22 5.77 5.09
CA ALA A 207 15.10 5.95 3.65
C ALA A 207 14.20 7.16 3.29
N PRO A 208 14.47 7.85 2.17
CA PRO A 208 13.68 9.01 1.74
C PRO A 208 12.30 8.63 1.20
N TYR A 209 11.40 9.61 1.17
CA TYR A 209 10.00 9.46 0.73
C TYR A 209 9.73 10.35 -0.48
N LEU A 210 9.23 9.75 -1.56
CA LEU A 210 8.59 10.44 -2.67
C LEU A 210 7.07 10.23 -2.56
N ILE A 211 6.32 11.31 -2.43
CA ILE A 211 4.86 11.27 -2.28
C ILE A 211 4.22 12.01 -3.44
N LEU A 212 3.36 11.33 -4.18
CA LEU A 212 2.75 11.78 -5.42
C LEU A 212 1.24 11.89 -5.23
N CYS A 213 0.66 13.07 -5.44
CA CYS A 213 -0.78 13.30 -5.23
C CYS A 213 -1.38 14.32 -6.22
N SER A 214 -2.71 14.29 -6.35
CA SER A 214 -3.48 15.24 -7.16
C SER A 214 -4.42 16.04 -6.25
N GLU A 215 -4.60 17.33 -6.51
CA GLU A 215 -5.52 18.17 -5.72
C GLU A 215 -6.98 17.74 -5.85
N ASN A 216 -7.35 17.23 -7.03
CA ASN A 216 -8.74 16.92 -7.41
C ASN A 216 -9.02 15.41 -7.32
N ASP A 217 -8.38 14.73 -6.37
CA ASP A 217 -8.54 13.29 -6.16
C ASP A 217 -9.59 13.01 -5.08
N ASP A 218 -10.79 12.64 -5.52
CA ASP A 218 -11.92 12.36 -4.63
C ASP A 218 -11.76 11.07 -3.81
N LEU A 219 -10.92 10.14 -4.28
CA LEU A 219 -10.67 8.85 -3.61
C LEU A 219 -9.49 8.93 -2.65
N ALA A 220 -8.50 9.74 -2.97
CA ALA A 220 -7.31 9.99 -2.16
C ALA A 220 -7.16 11.49 -1.84
N PRO A 221 -7.92 12.02 -0.86
CA PRO A 221 -7.98 13.45 -0.61
C PRO A 221 -6.59 14.04 -0.35
N TYR A 222 -6.23 15.09 -1.11
CA TYR A 222 -4.94 15.78 -0.96
C TYR A 222 -4.63 16.14 0.49
N ILE A 223 -5.62 16.59 1.26
CA ILE A 223 -5.46 16.98 2.66
C ILE A 223 -4.96 15.84 3.56
N VAL A 224 -5.34 14.59 3.27
CA VAL A 224 -4.86 13.42 4.02
C VAL A 224 -3.38 13.18 3.70
N ILE A 225 -3.05 13.17 2.41
CA ILE A 225 -1.69 12.93 1.93
C ILE A 225 -0.74 14.05 2.36
N SER A 226 -1.18 15.31 2.31
CA SER A 226 -0.37 16.45 2.73
C SER A 226 -0.10 16.43 4.23
N LYS A 227 -1.09 16.04 5.06
CA LYS A 227 -0.90 15.85 6.51
C LYS A 227 0.06 14.71 6.80
N PHE A 228 -0.02 13.61 6.07
CA PHE A 228 0.92 12.51 6.18
C PHE A 228 2.35 12.94 5.86
N ALA A 229 2.55 13.64 4.74
CA ALA A 229 3.85 14.17 4.34
C ALA A 229 4.42 15.15 5.38
N GLN A 230 3.60 16.09 5.86
CA GLN A 230 4.00 17.04 6.90
C GLN A 230 4.40 16.30 8.19
N ARG A 231 3.62 15.31 8.61
CA ARG A 231 3.91 14.55 9.82
C ARG A 231 5.21 13.77 9.71
N LEU A 232 5.53 13.19 8.55
CA LEU A 232 6.84 12.56 8.31
C LEU A 232 7.99 13.57 8.40
N GLN A 233 7.84 14.76 7.81
CA GLN A 233 8.84 15.83 7.90
C GLN A 233 9.04 16.31 9.34
N ASP A 234 7.95 16.50 10.10
CA ASP A 234 8.01 16.89 11.52
C ASP A 234 8.73 15.85 12.39
N LEU A 235 8.71 14.58 11.96
CA LEU A 235 9.42 13.48 12.60
C LEU A 235 10.88 13.33 12.11
N GLY A 236 11.33 14.17 11.17
CA GLY A 236 12.70 14.22 10.67
C GLY A 236 12.96 13.40 9.39
N ALA A 237 11.94 12.93 8.69
CA ALA A 237 12.11 12.23 7.43
C ALA A 237 12.46 13.17 6.26
N ASP A 238 13.25 12.68 5.30
CA ASP A 238 13.43 13.33 4.01
C ASP A 238 12.22 13.03 3.11
N VAL A 239 11.43 14.06 2.81
CA VAL A 239 10.16 13.91 2.07
C VAL A 239 10.08 14.91 0.93
N LYS A 240 9.90 14.41 -0.30
CA LYS A 240 9.48 15.20 -1.46
C LYS A 240 8.04 14.91 -1.81
N LEU A 241 7.18 15.91 -1.60
CA LEU A 241 5.80 15.90 -2.02
C LEU A 241 5.67 16.55 -3.41
N VAL A 242 5.19 15.79 -4.39
CA VAL A 242 4.86 16.28 -5.74
C VAL A 242 3.35 16.30 -5.89
N LYS A 243 2.82 17.50 -6.13
CA LYS A 243 1.40 17.77 -6.25
C LYS A 243 1.06 18.17 -7.69
N TRP A 244 0.05 17.53 -8.28
CA TRP A 244 -0.48 17.90 -9.59
C TRP A 244 -1.81 18.66 -9.47
N ASN A 245 -1.96 19.74 -10.26
CA ASN A 245 -3.16 20.58 -10.25
C ASN A 245 -4.35 19.91 -10.94
N HIS A 246 -4.13 19.15 -12.02
CA HIS A 246 -5.18 18.44 -12.76
C HIS A 246 -4.69 17.07 -13.23
N SER A 247 -5.05 16.03 -12.49
CA SER A 247 -4.98 14.65 -12.96
C SER A 247 -6.18 13.89 -12.38
N PRO A 248 -7.00 13.23 -13.21
CA PRO A 248 -7.88 12.16 -12.75
C PRO A 248 -7.04 11.12 -11.99
N HIS A 249 -7.62 10.46 -10.98
CA HIS A 249 -6.97 9.43 -10.14
C HIS A 249 -6.23 8.33 -10.95
N ILE A 250 -6.57 8.16 -12.23
CA ILE A 250 -6.17 7.04 -13.09
C ILE A 250 -5.22 7.45 -14.25
N ASP A 251 -5.08 8.74 -14.59
CA ASP A 251 -4.34 9.20 -15.80
C ASP A 251 -2.96 9.81 -15.51
N LYS A 252 -2.14 9.17 -14.67
CA LYS A 252 -0.85 9.72 -14.20
C LYS A 252 0.40 9.30 -15.00
N LEU A 253 0.26 8.43 -16.00
CA LEU A 253 1.39 7.70 -16.61
C LEU A 253 2.50 8.59 -17.21
N ASN A 254 2.14 9.68 -17.89
CA ASN A 254 3.11 10.45 -18.69
C ASN A 254 4.04 11.32 -17.82
N THR A 255 3.57 11.82 -16.68
CA THR A 255 4.35 12.65 -15.76
C THR A 255 5.14 11.82 -14.75
N PHE A 256 4.71 10.57 -14.52
CA PHE A 256 5.33 9.61 -13.59
C PHE A 256 6.72 9.16 -14.06
N SER A 257 6.90 8.98 -15.37
CA SER A 257 8.15 8.50 -15.97
C SER A 257 9.37 9.40 -15.71
N PHE A 258 9.18 10.69 -15.48
CA PHE A 258 10.27 11.67 -15.32
C PHE A 258 10.74 11.82 -13.87
N VAL A 259 9.81 11.76 -12.90
CA VAL A 259 10.14 11.98 -11.49
C VAL A 259 10.83 10.73 -10.91
N ASP A 260 10.38 9.54 -11.28
CA ASP A 260 10.97 8.28 -10.78
C ASP A 260 12.37 8.02 -11.36
N THR A 261 12.62 8.41 -12.62
CA THR A 261 13.96 8.28 -13.23
C THR A 261 15.02 9.06 -12.47
N GLU A 262 14.72 10.28 -12.02
CA GLU A 262 15.68 11.11 -11.28
C GLU A 262 15.93 10.54 -9.87
N TRP A 263 14.88 10.05 -9.20
CA TRP A 263 14.98 9.52 -7.84
C TRP A 263 15.67 8.16 -7.75
N MET A 264 15.52 7.31 -8.77
CA MET A 264 16.13 5.98 -8.79
C MET A 264 17.54 5.96 -9.38
N SER A 265 18.04 7.10 -9.89
CA SER A 265 19.38 7.26 -10.47
C SER A 265 20.39 7.95 -9.56
N ALA A 266 19.95 8.42 -8.38
CA ALA A 266 20.79 8.97 -7.32
C ALA A 266 21.26 7.87 -6.36
#